data_AF-A6TFG8-F1
#
_entry.id   AF-A6TFG8-F1
#
_cell.length_a   1.000
_cell.length_b   1.000
_cell.length_c   1.000
_cell.angle_alpha   90.00
_cell.angle_beta   90.00
_cell.angle_gamma   90.00
#
_symmetry.space_group_name_H-M   'P 1'
#
loop_
_entity.id
_entity.type
_entity.pdbx_description
1 polymer ?
#
loop_
_entity_poly.entity_id
_entity_poly.type
_entity_poly.pdbx_seq_one_letter_code
_entity_poly.pdbx_strand_id
1 'polypeptide(L)'
;MAALLMVVSLSGCFDKEGDQRKAFIDFLQNTAMRSGERLPTLTADQKKQFGPFVSDYAVIYGYSQQVSQAMDAGLRPVVDSVNAIRVPQDYMTQREPLRQANGALGVLSQQLQNAKMQADAAHGALKQADDLKPVFDQVYAKVVTAPADALQPLIPAAQIFTQQLVQVGDFVAQQGTQVSFVANGIQFPTSQQASQYNALIGPLAAQHQAFNQAWTAAVNATR
;
A
#
# COMPACT_ATOMS: atom_id res chain seq x y z
N MET A 1 -52.63 28.01 51.25
CA MET A 1 -52.86 27.24 50.01
C MET A 1 -51.70 27.53 49.07
N ALA A 2 -50.77 26.59 48.95
CA ALA A 2 -49.59 26.72 48.11
C ALA A 2 -49.92 26.23 46.70
N ALA A 3 -49.89 27.12 45.71
CA ALA A 3 -50.01 26.76 44.30
C ALA A 3 -48.63 26.31 43.80
N LEU A 4 -48.50 25.00 43.56
CA LEU A 4 -47.34 24.39 42.92
C LEU A 4 -47.19 24.94 41.50
N LEU A 5 -46.08 25.63 41.22
CA LEU A 5 -45.57 25.86 39.88
C LEU A 5 -45.00 24.54 39.36
N MET A 6 -45.75 23.83 38.51
CA MET A 6 -45.19 22.75 37.69
C MET A 6 -44.33 23.38 36.61
N VAL A 7 -43.01 23.40 36.84
CA VAL A 7 -42.03 23.63 35.77
C VAL A 7 -42.05 22.38 34.90
N VAL A 8 -42.72 22.47 33.76
CA VAL A 8 -42.58 21.48 32.68
C VAL A 8 -41.19 21.72 32.08
N SER A 9 -40.19 20.99 32.56
CA SER A 9 -38.92 20.88 31.86
C SER A 9 -39.20 20.15 30.55
N LEU A 10 -39.27 20.90 29.45
CA LEU A 10 -39.19 20.38 28.10
C LEU A 10 -37.84 19.67 27.94
N SER A 11 -37.81 18.39 28.26
CA SER A 11 -36.76 17.46 27.82
C SER A 11 -36.91 17.33 26.32
N GLY A 12 -36.39 18.29 25.55
CA GLY A 12 -36.13 18.07 24.14
C GLY A 12 -35.28 16.81 24.04
N CYS A 13 -35.72 15.82 23.26
CA CYS A 13 -34.83 14.73 22.84
C CYS A 13 -33.64 15.37 22.15
N PHE A 14 -32.53 15.55 22.88
CA PHE A 14 -31.24 15.81 22.28
C PHE A 14 -30.96 14.56 21.43
N ASP A 15 -31.11 14.68 20.10
CA ASP A 15 -30.70 13.63 19.16
C ASP A 15 -29.18 13.61 19.10
N LYS A 16 -28.60 13.13 20.21
CA LYS A 16 -27.17 13.02 20.41
C LYS A 16 -26.55 12.15 19.32
N GLU A 17 -27.28 11.14 18.85
CA GLU A 17 -26.82 10.28 17.76
C GLU A 17 -26.79 11.05 16.43
N GLY A 18 -27.82 11.84 16.13
CA GLY A 18 -27.87 12.74 14.98
C GLY A 18 -26.71 13.74 14.96
N ASP A 19 -26.42 14.38 16.09
CA ASP A 19 -25.29 15.31 16.22
C ASP A 19 -23.93 14.60 16.06
N GLN A 20 -23.77 13.42 16.67
CA GLN A 20 -22.57 12.59 16.53
C GLN A 20 -22.35 12.15 15.07
N ARG A 21 -23.44 11.74 14.39
CA ARG A 21 -23.42 11.30 12.99
C ARG A 21 -23.06 12.44 12.06
N LYS A 22 -23.66 13.62 12.26
CA LYS A 22 -23.34 14.82 11.50
C LYS A 22 -21.88 15.20 11.65
N ALA A 23 -21.36 15.24 12.87
CA ALA A 23 -19.96 15.54 13.11
C ALA A 23 -19.01 14.52 12.44
N PHE A 24 -19.38 13.24 12.45
CA PHE A 24 -18.61 12.21 11.78
C PHE A 24 -18.64 12.33 10.25
N ILE A 25 -19.81 12.59 9.66
CA ILE A 25 -19.97 12.87 8.22
C ILE A 25 -19.10 14.07 7.81
N ASP A 26 -19.16 15.17 8.58
CA ASP A 26 -18.37 16.37 8.33
C ASP A 26 -16.86 16.06 8.35
N PHE A 27 -16.41 15.24 9.30
CA PHE A 27 -15.04 14.79 9.38
C PHE A 27 -14.63 13.92 8.18
N LEU A 28 -15.48 12.96 7.79
CA LEU A 28 -15.21 12.09 6.64
C LEU A 28 -15.04 12.91 5.36
N GLN A 29 -15.96 13.83 5.08
CA GLN A 29 -15.96 14.64 3.86
C GLN A 29 -14.81 15.66 3.83
N ASN A 30 -14.53 16.33 4.95
CA ASN A 30 -13.61 17.45 4.96
C ASN A 30 -12.18 17.07 5.33
N THR A 31 -12.00 15.94 6.03
CA THR A 31 -10.70 15.49 6.52
C THR A 31 -10.31 14.17 5.89
N ALA A 32 -11.07 13.09 6.10
CA ALA A 32 -10.67 11.76 5.64
C ALA A 32 -10.55 11.68 4.11
N MET A 33 -11.53 12.21 3.36
CA MET A 33 -11.51 12.25 1.90
C MET A 33 -10.31 13.02 1.31
N ARG A 34 -9.74 13.96 2.06
CA ARG A 34 -8.57 14.75 1.63
C ARG A 34 -7.23 14.13 2.04
N SER A 35 -7.25 13.13 2.91
CA SER A 35 -6.05 12.60 3.56
C SER A 35 -5.37 11.45 2.77
N GLY A 36 -6.06 10.88 1.78
CA GLY A 36 -5.56 9.73 1.01
C GLY A 36 -5.20 8.57 1.94
N GLU A 37 -4.00 8.01 1.79
CA GLU A 37 -3.44 6.94 2.61
C GLU A 37 -3.10 7.35 4.04
N ARG A 38 -2.82 8.63 4.31
CA ARG A 38 -2.44 9.10 5.66
C ARG A 38 -3.64 9.62 6.42
N LEU A 39 -4.57 8.71 6.72
CA LEU A 39 -5.71 9.01 7.56
C LEU A 39 -5.26 9.51 8.96
N PRO A 40 -5.86 10.58 9.49
CA PRO A 40 -5.46 11.13 10.79
C PRO A 40 -5.96 10.26 11.95
N THR A 41 -5.12 10.11 12.98
CA THR A 41 -5.57 9.51 14.24
C THR A 41 -6.61 10.41 14.91
N LEU A 42 -7.73 9.83 15.36
CA LEU A 42 -8.75 10.59 16.08
C LEU A 42 -8.25 11.08 17.44
N THR A 43 -8.46 12.36 17.74
CA THR A 43 -8.19 12.95 19.06
C THR A 43 -9.19 12.44 20.11
N ALA A 44 -8.89 12.65 21.39
CA ALA A 44 -9.81 12.29 22.47
C ALA A 44 -11.17 13.01 22.32
N ASP A 45 -11.15 14.28 21.94
CA ASP A 45 -12.37 15.07 21.71
C ASP A 45 -13.17 14.56 20.51
N GLN A 46 -12.50 14.23 19.40
CA GLN A 46 -13.16 13.64 18.24
C GLN A 46 -13.79 12.29 18.58
N LYS A 47 -13.10 11.43 19.33
CA LYS A 47 -13.66 10.14 19.78
C LYS A 47 -14.93 10.35 20.61
N LYS A 48 -14.93 11.32 21.52
CA LYS A 48 -16.11 11.69 22.31
C LYS A 48 -17.23 12.25 21.44
N GLN A 49 -16.88 13.09 20.46
CA GLN A 49 -17.82 13.75 19.55
C GLN A 49 -18.44 12.79 18.54
N PHE A 50 -17.74 11.74 18.10
CA PHE A 50 -18.26 10.77 17.13
C PHE A 50 -18.99 9.61 17.81
N GLY A 51 -18.71 9.34 19.08
CA GLY A 51 -19.39 8.28 19.83
C GLY A 51 -19.24 6.91 19.15
N PRO A 52 -20.34 6.22 18.79
CA PRO A 52 -20.27 4.89 18.20
C PRO A 52 -19.54 4.86 16.86
N PHE A 53 -19.57 5.94 16.06
CA PHE A 53 -18.96 5.97 14.73
C PHE A 53 -17.43 5.89 14.72
N VAL A 54 -16.79 5.94 15.89
CA VAL A 54 -15.36 5.62 16.03
C VAL A 54 -15.04 4.20 15.54
N SER A 55 -15.95 3.23 15.72
CA SER A 55 -15.75 1.86 15.22
C SER A 55 -15.79 1.80 13.69
N ASP A 56 -16.68 2.56 13.06
CA ASP A 56 -16.77 2.63 11.60
C ASP A 56 -15.47 3.20 11.02
N TYR A 57 -14.96 4.28 11.63
CA TYR A 57 -13.69 4.87 11.23
C TYR A 57 -12.51 3.90 11.37
N ALA A 58 -12.52 3.06 12.41
CA ALA A 58 -11.46 2.10 12.66
C ALA A 58 -11.30 1.09 11.52
N VAL A 59 -12.34 0.81 10.73
CA VAL A 59 -12.27 -0.08 9.55
C VAL A 59 -11.33 0.49 8.51
N ILE A 60 -11.55 1.74 8.07
CA ILE A 60 -10.72 2.39 7.04
C ILE A 60 -9.34 2.78 7.59
N TYR A 61 -9.28 3.23 8.84
CA TYR A 61 -8.02 3.61 9.48
C TYR A 61 -7.11 2.40 9.69
N GLY A 62 -7.66 1.28 10.16
CA GLY A 62 -6.92 0.04 10.38
C GLY A 62 -6.31 -0.52 9.10
N TYR A 63 -7.09 -0.54 8.00
CA TYR A 63 -6.60 -0.93 6.68
C TYR A 63 -5.44 -0.03 6.22
N SER A 64 -5.62 1.29 6.27
CA SER A 64 -4.58 2.26 5.87
C SER A 64 -3.27 2.03 6.63
N GLN A 65 -3.34 1.87 7.95
CA GLN A 65 -2.15 1.58 8.76
C GLN A 65 -1.47 0.27 8.39
N GLN A 66 -2.24 -0.79 8.18
CA GLN A 66 -1.70 -2.11 7.83
C GLN A 66 -1.00 -2.09 6.47
N VAL A 67 -1.61 -1.44 5.47
CA VAL A 67 -1.04 -1.34 4.13
C VAL A 67 0.22 -0.49 4.11
N SER A 68 0.22 0.69 4.73
CA SER A 68 1.42 1.55 4.76
C SER A 68 2.61 0.83 5.42
N GLN A 69 2.38 0.15 6.54
CA GLN A 69 3.43 -0.62 7.22
C GLN A 69 3.96 -1.77 6.37
N ALA A 70 3.06 -2.52 5.71
CA ALA A 70 3.43 -3.63 4.85
C ALA A 70 4.23 -3.15 3.62
N MET A 71 3.78 -2.07 2.97
CA MET A 71 4.44 -1.49 1.81
C MET A 71 5.84 -0.97 2.13
N ASP A 72 5.99 -0.22 3.23
CA ASP A 72 7.29 0.30 3.67
C ASP A 72 8.29 -0.83 3.93
N ALA A 73 7.84 -1.94 4.53
CA ALA A 73 8.68 -3.10 4.81
C ALA A 73 9.01 -3.92 3.55
N GLY A 74 8.03 -4.10 2.65
CA GLY A 74 8.14 -5.02 1.52
C GLY A 74 8.79 -4.44 0.27
N LEU A 75 8.61 -3.13 0.00
CA LEU A 75 9.07 -2.52 -1.25
C LEU A 75 10.39 -1.79 -1.12
N ARG A 76 10.73 -1.28 0.07
CA ARG A 76 11.99 -0.56 0.31
C ARG A 76 13.24 -1.38 -0.06
N PRO A 77 13.36 -2.68 0.30
CA PRO A 77 14.54 -3.48 -0.06
C PRO A 77 14.70 -3.65 -1.58
N VAL A 78 13.61 -3.70 -2.33
CA VAL A 78 13.62 -3.79 -3.80
C VAL A 78 14.22 -2.51 -4.38
N VAL A 79 13.70 -1.35 -3.96
CA VAL A 79 14.17 -0.04 -4.43
C VAL A 79 15.64 0.19 -4.06
N ASP A 80 16.03 -0.13 -2.83
CA ASP A 80 17.41 0.01 -2.36
C ASP A 80 18.38 -0.88 -3.17
N SER A 81 18.02 -2.14 -3.40
CA SER A 81 18.86 -3.09 -4.15
C SER A 81 18.97 -2.70 -5.62
N VAL A 82 17.89 -2.26 -6.25
CA VAL A 82 17.88 -1.81 -7.65
C VAL A 82 18.75 -0.56 -7.82
N ASN A 83 18.64 0.42 -6.92
CA ASN A 83 19.45 1.65 -6.95
C ASN A 83 20.95 1.40 -6.70
N ALA A 84 21.28 0.29 -6.06
CA ALA A 84 22.67 -0.14 -5.85
C ALA A 84 23.29 -0.78 -7.10
N ILE A 85 22.49 -1.20 -8.09
CA ILE A 85 23.00 -1.75 -9.36
C ILE A 85 23.34 -0.60 -10.32
N ARG A 86 24.63 -0.31 -10.48
CA ARG A 86 25.15 0.74 -11.36
C ARG A 86 26.05 0.19 -12.44
N VAL A 87 26.78 -0.89 -12.15
CA VAL A 87 27.67 -1.59 -13.06
C VAL A 87 27.40 -3.10 -13.05
N PRO A 88 27.83 -3.86 -14.08
CA PRO A 88 27.56 -5.30 -14.16
C PRO A 88 28.06 -6.13 -12.96
N GLN A 89 29.10 -5.66 -12.27
CA GLN A 89 29.60 -6.32 -11.07
C GLN A 89 28.59 -6.28 -9.91
N ASP A 90 27.74 -5.25 -9.87
CA ASP A 90 26.78 -5.05 -8.79
C ASP A 90 25.69 -6.13 -8.81
N TYR A 91 25.32 -6.67 -9.98
CA TYR A 91 24.36 -7.78 -10.07
C TYR A 91 24.77 -8.96 -9.18
N MET A 92 26.07 -9.26 -9.09
CA MET A 92 26.56 -10.34 -8.24
C MET A 92 26.40 -10.03 -6.75
N THR A 93 26.58 -8.77 -6.36
CA THR A 93 26.47 -8.31 -4.96
C THR A 93 25.03 -8.18 -4.51
N GLN A 94 24.13 -7.79 -5.43
CA GLN A 94 22.72 -7.54 -5.14
C GLN A 94 21.84 -8.78 -5.33
N ARG A 95 22.34 -9.87 -5.93
CA ARG A 95 21.54 -11.09 -6.18
C ARG A 95 20.85 -11.64 -4.92
N GLU A 96 21.57 -11.67 -3.79
CA GLU A 96 21.06 -12.25 -2.56
C GLU A 96 20.07 -11.32 -1.85
N PRO A 97 20.38 -10.01 -1.68
CA PRO A 97 19.38 -9.02 -1.27
C PRO A 97 18.10 -9.04 -2.12
N LEU A 98 18.23 -9.13 -3.45
CA LEU A 98 17.09 -9.19 -4.36
C LEU A 98 16.29 -10.49 -4.22
N ARG A 99 16.94 -11.64 -3.98
CA ARG A 99 16.26 -12.91 -3.72
C ARG A 99 15.42 -12.84 -2.44
N GLN A 100 15.98 -12.25 -1.39
CA GLN A 100 15.28 -12.02 -0.12
C GLN A 100 14.12 -11.04 -0.30
N ALA A 101 14.34 -9.92 -0.99
CA ALA A 101 13.31 -8.95 -1.32
C ALA A 101 12.17 -9.60 -2.12
N ASN A 102 12.47 -10.45 -3.10
CA ASN A 102 11.46 -11.17 -3.87
C ASN A 102 10.62 -12.13 -3.00
N GLY A 103 11.24 -12.79 -2.02
CA GLY A 103 10.51 -13.57 -1.02
C GLY A 103 9.58 -12.71 -0.16
N ALA A 104 10.06 -11.55 0.30
CA ALA A 104 9.27 -10.60 1.07
C ALA A 104 8.07 -10.02 0.27
N LEU A 105 8.21 -9.83 -1.05
CA LEU A 105 7.11 -9.44 -1.93
C LEU A 105 5.96 -10.47 -1.93
N GLY A 106 6.28 -11.77 -1.83
CA GLY A 106 5.26 -12.81 -1.69
C GLY A 106 4.47 -12.66 -0.39
N VAL A 107 5.15 -12.38 0.72
CA VAL A 107 4.51 -12.11 2.02
C VAL A 107 3.68 -10.83 1.97
N LEU A 108 4.20 -9.77 1.35
CA LEU A 108 3.47 -8.51 1.14
C LEU A 108 2.15 -8.75 0.40
N SER A 109 2.17 -9.55 -0.69
CA SER A 109 0.97 -9.87 -1.46
C SER A 109 -0.11 -10.48 -0.57
N GLN A 110 0.27 -11.44 0.27
CA GLN A 110 -0.66 -12.08 1.20
C GLN A 110 -1.18 -11.11 2.26
N GLN A 111 -0.32 -10.23 2.79
CA GLN A 111 -0.71 -9.23 3.79
C GLN A 111 -1.73 -8.24 3.23
N LEU A 112 -1.52 -7.73 2.01
CA LEU A 112 -2.45 -6.81 1.36
C LEU A 112 -3.80 -7.46 1.07
N GLN A 113 -3.79 -8.70 0.56
CA GLN A 113 -5.02 -9.46 0.33
C GLN A 113 -5.79 -9.69 1.62
N ASN A 114 -5.11 -10.08 2.69
CA ASN A 114 -5.72 -10.28 4.01
C ASN A 114 -6.30 -8.99 4.59
N ALA A 115 -5.57 -7.87 4.47
CA ALA A 115 -6.04 -6.56 4.92
C ALA A 115 -7.31 -6.15 4.17
N LYS A 116 -7.33 -6.32 2.84
CA LYS A 116 -8.48 -5.99 2.00
C LYS A 116 -9.71 -6.85 2.34
N MET A 117 -9.53 -8.17 2.48
CA MET A 117 -10.62 -9.07 2.85
C MET A 117 -11.21 -8.71 4.23
N GLN A 118 -10.37 -8.37 5.21
CA GLN A 118 -10.84 -7.94 6.53
C GLN A 118 -11.61 -6.63 6.48
N ALA A 119 -11.09 -5.65 5.72
CA ALA A 119 -11.76 -4.37 5.53
C ALA A 119 -13.11 -4.54 4.83
N ASP A 120 -13.18 -5.39 3.79
CA ASP A 120 -14.41 -5.64 3.03
C ASP A 120 -15.48 -6.34 3.90
N ALA A 121 -15.06 -7.32 4.68
CA ALA A 121 -15.95 -8.01 5.61
C ALA A 121 -16.48 -7.07 6.70
N ALA A 122 -15.61 -6.22 7.26
CA ALA A 122 -16.00 -5.24 8.27
C ALA A 122 -16.93 -4.17 7.70
N HIS A 123 -16.63 -3.65 6.50
CA HIS A 123 -17.46 -2.68 5.79
C HIS A 123 -18.85 -3.23 5.45
N GLY A 124 -18.91 -4.46 4.93
CA GLY A 124 -20.19 -5.13 4.63
C GLY A 124 -21.04 -5.44 5.85
N ALA A 125 -20.44 -5.50 7.05
CA ALA A 125 -21.15 -5.72 8.31
C ALA A 125 -21.64 -4.42 8.98
N LEU A 126 -21.24 -3.24 8.49
CA LEU A 126 -21.65 -1.96 9.08
C LEU A 126 -23.15 -1.72 8.89
N LYS A 127 -23.80 -1.29 9.97
CA LYS A 127 -25.22 -0.90 9.97
C LYS A 127 -25.32 0.63 10.04
N GLN A 128 -25.19 1.28 8.89
CA GLN A 128 -25.17 2.74 8.77
C GLN A 128 -26.53 3.29 8.37
N ALA A 129 -26.84 4.49 8.86
CA ALA A 129 -28.00 5.25 8.41
C ALA A 129 -27.81 5.75 6.95
N ASP A 130 -28.92 6.04 6.28
CA ASP A 130 -28.95 6.39 4.85
C ASP A 130 -28.16 7.66 4.49
N ASP A 131 -27.97 8.57 5.45
CA ASP A 131 -27.19 9.80 5.30
C ASP A 131 -25.67 9.57 5.46
N LEU A 132 -25.27 8.62 6.31
CA LEU A 132 -23.86 8.29 6.56
C LEU A 132 -23.31 7.33 5.50
N LYS A 133 -24.06 6.30 5.14
CA LYS A 133 -23.61 5.23 4.25
C LYS A 133 -22.96 5.73 2.95
N PRO A 134 -23.57 6.62 2.15
CA PRO A 134 -22.98 7.06 0.89
C PRO A 134 -21.67 7.83 1.08
N VAL A 135 -21.53 8.58 2.19
CA VAL A 135 -20.30 9.31 2.52
C VAL A 135 -19.20 8.35 2.94
N PHE A 136 -19.52 7.37 3.79
CA PHE A 136 -18.58 6.35 4.20
C PHE A 136 -18.10 5.52 3.02
N ASP A 137 -19.02 5.08 2.15
CA ASP A 137 -18.70 4.29 0.95
C ASP A 137 -17.73 5.03 0.01
N GLN A 138 -17.86 6.36 -0.13
CA GLN A 138 -16.90 7.17 -0.90
C GLN A 138 -15.51 7.18 -0.27
N VAL A 139 -15.42 7.33 1.05
CA VAL A 139 -14.14 7.29 1.77
C VAL A 139 -13.53 5.90 1.66
N TYR A 140 -14.34 4.85 1.83
CA TYR A 140 -13.91 3.47 1.69
C TYR A 140 -13.37 3.18 0.29
N ALA A 141 -14.08 3.61 -0.76
CA ALA A 141 -13.63 3.44 -2.14
C ALA A 141 -12.27 4.13 -2.37
N LYS A 142 -12.07 5.33 -1.81
CA LYS A 142 -10.84 6.09 -1.96
C LYS A 142 -9.66 5.52 -1.17
N VAL A 143 -9.89 5.07 0.07
CA VAL A 143 -8.82 4.66 1.00
C VAL A 143 -8.52 3.17 0.92
N VAL A 144 -9.50 2.36 0.53
CA VAL A 144 -9.40 0.89 0.56
C VAL A 144 -9.46 0.30 -0.84
N THR A 145 -10.55 0.53 -1.57
CA THR A 145 -10.78 -0.13 -2.87
C THR A 145 -9.75 0.28 -3.91
N ALA A 146 -9.64 1.58 -4.20
CA ALA A 146 -8.74 2.06 -5.25
C ALA A 146 -7.26 1.74 -4.97
N PRO A 147 -6.72 1.93 -3.74
CA PRO A 147 -5.37 1.48 -3.40
C PRO A 147 -5.16 -0.02 -3.55
N ALA A 148 -6.10 -0.84 -3.06
CA ALA A 148 -6.00 -2.30 -3.19
C ALA A 148 -5.89 -2.74 -4.66
N ASP A 149 -6.74 -2.18 -5.52
CA ASP A 149 -6.75 -2.50 -6.96
C ASP A 149 -5.48 -2.03 -7.66
N ALA A 150 -4.97 -0.84 -7.31
CA ALA A 150 -3.73 -0.31 -7.87
C ALA A 150 -2.48 -1.07 -7.42
N LEU A 151 -2.52 -1.71 -6.24
CA LEU A 151 -1.43 -2.54 -5.71
C LEU A 151 -1.38 -3.94 -6.32
N GLN A 152 -2.49 -4.45 -6.88
CA GLN A 152 -2.54 -5.77 -7.53
C GLN A 152 -1.46 -5.98 -8.60
N PRO A 153 -1.24 -5.07 -9.58
CA PRO A 153 -0.21 -5.25 -10.59
C PRO A 153 1.21 -4.95 -10.10
N LEU A 154 1.36 -4.20 -9.01
CA LEU A 154 2.67 -3.76 -8.52
C LEU A 154 3.54 -4.92 -8.07
N ILE A 155 2.98 -5.82 -7.26
CA ILE A 155 3.75 -6.92 -6.68
C ILE A 155 4.26 -7.89 -7.76
N PRO A 156 3.41 -8.40 -8.68
CA PRO A 156 3.90 -9.24 -9.77
C PRO A 156 4.96 -8.54 -10.64
N ALA A 157 4.80 -7.25 -10.93
CA ALA A 157 5.80 -6.49 -11.69
C ALA A 157 7.14 -6.41 -10.95
N ALA A 158 7.11 -6.14 -9.64
CA ALA A 158 8.31 -6.13 -8.80
C ALA A 158 8.96 -7.53 -8.70
N GLN A 159 8.16 -8.59 -8.60
CA GLN A 159 8.66 -9.96 -8.55
C GLN A 159 9.35 -10.37 -9.85
N ILE A 160 8.72 -10.11 -10.99
CA ILE A 160 9.31 -10.40 -12.32
C ILE A 160 10.63 -9.65 -12.49
N PHE A 161 10.63 -8.35 -12.16
CA PHE A 161 11.81 -7.52 -12.30
C PHE A 161 12.96 -7.97 -11.40
N THR A 162 12.69 -8.19 -10.11
CA THR A 162 13.71 -8.67 -9.15
C THR A 162 14.23 -10.06 -9.51
N GLN A 163 13.36 -10.97 -9.96
CA GLN A 163 13.75 -12.30 -10.42
C GLN A 163 14.69 -12.22 -11.64
N GLN A 164 14.42 -11.33 -12.60
CA GLN A 164 15.29 -11.15 -13.76
C GLN A 164 16.68 -10.63 -13.35
N LEU A 165 16.74 -9.67 -12.42
CA LEU A 165 18.01 -9.17 -11.90
C LEU A 165 18.82 -10.26 -11.19
N VAL A 166 18.14 -11.13 -10.42
CA VAL A 166 18.77 -12.30 -9.79
C VAL A 166 19.32 -13.27 -10.84
N GLN A 167 18.57 -13.54 -11.91
CA GLN A 167 19.05 -14.42 -12.99
C GLN A 167 20.30 -13.87 -13.69
N VAL A 168 20.36 -12.55 -13.91
CA VAL A 168 21.57 -11.89 -14.44
C VAL A 168 22.74 -12.06 -13.46
N GLY A 169 22.52 -11.81 -12.17
CA GLY A 169 23.55 -11.97 -11.13
C GLY A 169 24.04 -13.41 -10.99
N ASP A 170 23.14 -14.39 -11.03
CA ASP A 170 23.46 -15.82 -10.99
C ASP A 170 24.28 -16.23 -12.22
N PHE A 171 23.90 -15.77 -13.42
CA PHE A 171 24.64 -16.06 -14.65
C PHE A 171 26.06 -15.50 -14.63
N VAL A 172 26.24 -14.24 -14.19
CA VAL A 172 27.57 -13.62 -14.07
C VAL A 172 28.40 -14.35 -13.02
N ALA A 173 27.81 -14.71 -11.88
CA ALA A 173 28.50 -15.44 -10.83
C ALA A 173 28.97 -16.83 -11.29
N GLN A 174 28.18 -17.53 -12.11
CA GLN A 174 28.54 -18.84 -12.68
C GLN A 174 29.75 -18.78 -13.61
N GLN A 175 30.07 -17.63 -14.20
CA GLN A 175 31.27 -17.49 -15.03
C GLN A 175 32.58 -17.41 -14.21
N GLY A 176 32.48 -17.14 -12.90
CA GLY A 176 33.62 -17.04 -12.01
C GLY A 176 34.64 -16.00 -12.48
N THR A 177 35.92 -16.38 -12.50
CA THR A 177 37.04 -15.52 -12.91
C THR A 177 37.24 -15.44 -14.42
N GLN A 178 36.37 -16.07 -15.23
CA GLN A 178 36.52 -16.07 -16.69
C GLN A 178 36.02 -14.77 -17.34
N VAL A 179 35.19 -14.00 -16.64
CA VAL A 179 34.69 -12.70 -17.11
C VAL A 179 35.57 -11.56 -16.61
N SER A 180 35.76 -10.56 -17.47
CA SER A 180 36.47 -9.33 -17.12
C SER A 180 35.50 -8.16 -17.07
N PHE A 181 35.62 -7.29 -16.06
CA PHE A 181 34.82 -6.07 -15.94
C PHE A 181 35.67 -4.89 -16.41
N VAL A 182 35.31 -4.28 -17.53
CA VAL A 182 36.08 -3.20 -18.17
C VAL A 182 35.15 -2.08 -18.61
N ALA A 183 35.49 -0.83 -18.28
CA ALA A 183 34.75 0.37 -18.68
C ALA A 183 33.22 0.30 -18.43
N ASN A 184 32.82 -0.15 -17.23
CA ASN A 184 31.41 -0.39 -16.85
C ASN A 184 30.67 -1.46 -17.68
N GLY A 185 31.39 -2.22 -18.51
CA GLY A 185 30.91 -3.38 -19.25
C GLY A 185 31.44 -4.69 -18.68
N ILE A 186 30.90 -5.78 -19.20
CA ILE A 186 31.36 -7.15 -18.93
C ILE A 186 31.84 -7.78 -20.24
N GLN A 187 33.00 -8.42 -20.20
CA GLN A 187 33.58 -9.13 -21.33
C GLN A 187 33.57 -10.63 -21.05
N PHE A 188 32.98 -11.39 -21.97
CA PHE A 188 32.90 -12.84 -21.90
C PHE A 188 33.96 -13.51 -22.80
N PRO A 189 34.48 -14.68 -22.42
CA PRO A 189 35.42 -15.46 -23.24
C PRO A 189 34.85 -15.90 -24.59
N THR A 190 33.54 -16.17 -24.64
CA THR A 190 32.87 -16.69 -25.84
C THR A 190 31.68 -15.84 -26.26
N SER A 191 31.39 -15.84 -27.57
CA SER A 191 30.18 -15.21 -28.12
C SER A 191 28.89 -15.86 -27.59
N GLN A 192 28.91 -17.15 -27.27
CA GLN A 192 27.75 -17.85 -26.70
C GLN A 192 27.38 -17.32 -25.32
N GLN A 193 28.37 -17.13 -24.42
CA GLN A 193 28.15 -16.54 -23.09
C GLN A 193 27.66 -15.09 -23.21
N ALA A 194 28.25 -14.30 -24.11
CA ALA A 194 27.80 -12.93 -24.35
C ALA A 194 26.34 -12.87 -24.85
N SER A 195 25.96 -13.76 -25.77
CA SER A 195 24.57 -13.86 -26.26
C SER A 195 23.59 -14.25 -25.16
N GLN A 196 23.96 -15.18 -24.27
CA GLN A 196 23.13 -15.57 -23.13
C GLN A 196 22.95 -14.42 -22.14
N TYR A 197 24.03 -13.70 -21.81
CA TYR A 197 23.94 -12.49 -20.98
C TYR A 197 23.01 -11.44 -21.60
N ASN A 198 23.20 -11.15 -22.89
CA ASN A 198 22.39 -10.18 -23.63
C ASN A 198 20.90 -10.56 -23.64
N ALA A 199 20.58 -11.85 -23.76
CA ALA A 199 19.20 -12.33 -23.66
C ALA A 199 18.60 -12.13 -22.27
N LEU A 200 19.40 -12.25 -21.19
CA LEU A 200 18.95 -12.00 -19.82
C LEU A 200 18.77 -10.51 -19.52
N ILE A 201 19.63 -9.63 -20.04
CA ILE A 201 19.50 -8.18 -19.79
C ILE A 201 18.47 -7.50 -20.69
N GLY A 202 18.18 -8.05 -21.88
CA GLY A 202 17.29 -7.46 -22.87
C GLY A 202 15.90 -7.07 -22.32
N PRO A 203 15.22 -7.94 -21.56
CA PRO A 203 13.91 -7.63 -20.96
C PRO A 203 13.94 -6.61 -19.82
N LEU A 204 15.10 -6.35 -19.19
CA LEU A 204 15.18 -5.55 -17.96
C LEU A 204 14.63 -4.14 -18.11
N ALA A 205 14.88 -3.49 -19.26
CA ALA A 205 14.38 -2.13 -19.50
C ALA A 205 12.85 -2.08 -19.51
N ALA A 206 12.21 -3.03 -20.20
CA ALA A 206 10.76 -3.12 -20.28
C ALA A 206 10.14 -3.53 -18.93
N GLN A 207 10.76 -4.45 -18.20
CA GLN A 207 10.31 -4.87 -16.87
C GLN A 207 10.44 -3.74 -15.85
N HIS A 208 11.54 -2.98 -15.87
CA HIS A 208 11.73 -1.79 -15.04
C HIS A 208 10.66 -0.73 -15.35
N GLN A 209 10.33 -0.52 -16.63
CA GLN A 209 9.26 0.37 -17.02
C GLN A 209 7.89 -0.11 -16.50
N ALA A 210 7.58 -1.40 -16.63
CA ALA A 210 6.33 -1.98 -16.12
C ALA A 210 6.22 -1.82 -14.59
N PHE A 211 7.30 -2.08 -13.86
CA PHE A 211 7.38 -1.82 -12.42
C PHE A 211 7.12 -0.35 -12.08
N ASN A 212 7.79 0.59 -12.77
CA ASN A 212 7.59 2.03 -12.52
C ASN A 212 6.18 2.51 -12.83
N GLN A 213 5.54 1.96 -13.88
CA GLN A 213 4.15 2.26 -14.21
C GLN A 213 3.21 1.78 -13.10
N ALA A 214 3.37 0.53 -12.64
CA ALA A 214 2.58 -0.02 -11.54
C ALA A 214 2.83 0.73 -10.22
N TRP A 215 4.08 1.12 -9.95
CA TRP A 215 4.45 1.90 -8.77
C TRP A 215 3.78 3.27 -8.79
N THR A 216 3.83 3.96 -9.93
CA THR A 216 3.18 5.26 -10.10
C THR A 216 1.67 5.17 -9.93
N ALA A 217 1.05 4.11 -10.47
CA ALA A 217 -0.38 3.86 -10.28
C ALA A 217 -0.73 3.65 -8.81
N ALA A 218 0.02 2.83 -8.09
CA ALA A 218 -0.16 2.58 -6.67
C ALA A 218 -0.01 3.87 -5.83
N VAL A 219 1.07 4.63 -6.04
CA VAL A 219 1.32 5.89 -5.32
C VAL A 219 0.26 6.96 -5.64
N ASN A 220 -0.29 6.98 -6.85
CA ASN A 220 -1.36 7.91 -7.17
C ASN A 220 -2.70 7.50 -6.57
N ALA A 221 -2.98 6.19 -6.50
CA ALA A 221 -4.20 5.69 -5.87
C ALA A 221 -4.20 5.93 -4.35
N THR A 222 -3.03 6.03 -3.72
CA THR A 222 -2.89 6.31 -2.29
C THR A 222 -2.90 7.80 -1.92
N ARG A 223 -3.01 8.72 -2.90
CA ARG A 223 -3.11 10.19 -2.68
C ARG A 223 -4.56 10.68 -2.59
#